data_AF-B8DRN4-F1
#
_entry.id   AF-B8DRN4-F1
#
_cell.length_a   1.000
_cell.length_b   1.000
_cell.length_c   1.000
_cell.angle_alpha   90.00
_cell.angle_beta   90.00
_cell.angle_gamma   90.00
#
_symmetry.space_group_name_H-M   'P 1'
#
loop_
_entity.id
_entity.type
_entity.pdbx_description
1 polymer ?
#
loop_
_entity_poly.entity_id
_entity_poly.type
_entity_poly.pdbx_seq_one_letter_code
_entity_poly.pdbx_strand_id
1 'polypeptide(L)'
;MRKHQFAKIDCNCTRRATHLKCVFCGVMEYRSLDEARRMTMGQAECTHPDAPQVPPQEKFRAMMGGTLDCLASDYDTHFKQG
;
A
#
# COMPACT_ATOMS: atom_id res chain seq x y z
N MET A 1 -5.54 7.49 12.08
CA MET A 1 -4.52 6.59 11.52
C MET A 1 -4.09 7.08 10.15
N ARG A 2 -2.85 6.85 9.78
CA ARG A 2 -2.34 7.06 8.42
C ARG A 2 -2.21 5.71 7.73
N LYS A 3 -2.29 5.68 6.40
CA LYS A 3 -2.14 4.44 5.64
C LYS A 3 -0.86 4.39 4.82
N HIS A 4 -0.39 3.18 4.53
CA HIS A 4 0.68 2.95 3.59
C HIS A 4 0.29 3.43 2.17
N GLN A 5 1.32 3.72 1.39
CA GLN A 5 1.24 3.99 -0.04
C GLN A 5 2.34 3.15 -0.69
N PHE A 6 1.95 1.97 -1.15
CA PHE A 6 2.82 0.99 -1.74
C PHE A 6 3.05 1.29 -3.21
N ALA A 7 4.31 1.38 -3.59
CA ALA A 7 4.74 1.41 -4.99
C ALA A 7 5.59 0.19 -5.30
N LYS A 8 5.56 -0.21 -6.57
CA LYS A 8 6.35 -1.33 -7.09
C LYS A 8 7.82 -0.93 -7.13
N ILE A 9 8.65 -1.79 -6.55
CA ILE A 9 10.11 -1.75 -6.76
C ILE A 9 10.45 -2.66 -7.93
N ASP A 10 10.05 -3.93 -7.80
CA ASP A 10 10.51 -5.00 -8.69
C ASP A 10 9.39 -6.02 -8.91
N CYS A 11 9.41 -6.66 -10.07
CA CYS A 11 8.51 -7.75 -10.41
C CYS A 11 9.30 -9.06 -10.39
N ASN A 12 9.08 -9.90 -9.39
CA ASN A 12 9.59 -11.25 -9.45
C ASN A 12 8.66 -12.09 -10.36
N CYS A 13 8.91 -12.03 -11.66
CA CYS A 13 8.10 -12.69 -12.70
C CYS A 13 7.97 -14.21 -12.47
N THR A 14 9.00 -14.86 -11.92
CA THR A 14 8.97 -16.31 -11.65
C THR A 14 8.10 -16.68 -10.45
N ARG A 15 7.88 -15.77 -9.50
CA ARG A 15 7.00 -15.98 -8.34
C ARG A 15 5.63 -15.31 -8.44
N ARG A 16 5.32 -14.64 -9.56
CA ARG A 16 4.07 -13.87 -9.78
C ARG A 16 3.73 -12.91 -8.64
N ALA A 17 4.74 -12.35 -8.01
CA ALA A 17 4.57 -11.48 -6.86
C ALA A 17 5.34 -10.19 -7.07
N THR A 18 4.72 -9.09 -6.66
CA THR A 18 5.28 -7.76 -6.82
C THR A 18 5.95 -7.37 -5.52
N HIS A 19 7.21 -6.96 -5.58
CA HIS A 19 7.85 -6.29 -4.46
C HIS A 19 7.26 -4.89 -4.34
N LEU A 20 6.48 -4.70 -3.29
CA LEU A 20 5.90 -3.42 -2.96
C LEU A 20 6.68 -2.79 -1.81
N LYS A 21 6.94 -1.49 -1.90
CA LYS A 21 7.53 -0.69 -0.83
C LYS A 21 6.68 0.51 -0.55
N CYS A 22 6.44 0.77 0.72
CA CYS A 22 5.79 2.01 1.14
C CYS A 22 6.71 3.19 0.83
N VAL A 23 6.20 4.18 0.10
CA VAL A 23 6.95 5.39 -0.29
C VAL A 23 7.34 6.26 0.91
N PHE A 24 6.68 6.07 2.06
CA PHE A 24 6.93 6.85 3.29
C PHE A 24 7.80 6.11 4.30
N CYS A 25 7.31 5.02 4.90
CA CYS A 25 8.06 4.30 5.94
C CYS A 25 9.09 3.30 5.39
N GLY A 26 9.09 3.04 4.09
CA GLY A 26 10.03 2.10 3.46
C GLY A 26 9.80 0.62 3.75
N VAL A 27 8.73 0.25 4.50
CA VAL A 27 8.38 -1.16 4.72
C VAL A 27 8.17 -1.87 3.38
N MET A 28 8.68 -3.08 3.28
CA MET A 28 8.57 -3.91 2.08
C MET A 28 7.58 -5.04 2.33
N GLU A 29 6.70 -5.26 1.35
CA GLU A 29 5.65 -6.25 1.37
C GLU A 29 5.72 -7.10 0.10
N TYR A 30 5.52 -8.41 0.26
CA TYR A 30 5.57 -9.37 -0.84
C TYR A 30 4.14 -9.82 -1.18
N ARG A 31 3.44 -9.02 -1.99
CA ARG A 31 2.00 -9.17 -2.22
C ARG A 31 1.60 -8.87 -3.66
N SER A 32 0.43 -9.32 -4.07
CA SER A 32 -0.19 -8.93 -5.34
C SER A 32 -0.78 -7.52 -5.28
N LEU A 33 -1.03 -6.91 -6.44
CA LEU A 33 -1.67 -5.58 -6.52
C LEU A 33 -3.07 -5.56 -5.90
N ASP A 34 -3.84 -6.65 -6.09
CA ASP A 34 -5.18 -6.78 -5.50
C ASP A 34 -5.13 -6.88 -3.98
N GLU A 35 -4.11 -7.53 -3.42
CA GLU A 35 -3.92 -7.57 -1.97
C GLU A 35 -3.55 -6.20 -1.39
N ALA A 36 -2.71 -5.43 -2.09
CA ALA A 36 -2.38 -4.06 -1.69
C ALA A 36 -3.59 -3.11 -1.75
N ARG A 37 -4.55 -3.39 -2.64
CA ARG A 37 -5.83 -2.67 -2.73
C ARG A 37 -6.86 -3.10 -1.70
N ARG A 38 -6.64 -4.22 -1.01
CA ARG A 38 -7.60 -4.86 -0.10
C ARG A 38 -7.01 -5.10 1.28
N MET A 39 -6.35 -4.11 1.85
CA MET A 39 -5.71 -4.23 3.16
C MET A 39 -6.69 -3.98 4.31
N THR A 40 -6.59 -4.76 5.38
CA THR A 40 -7.31 -4.48 6.63
C THR A 40 -6.72 -3.24 7.33
N MET A 41 -7.44 -2.62 8.26
CA MET A 41 -6.92 -1.44 8.97
C MET A 41 -5.57 -1.70 9.65
N GLY A 42 -5.39 -2.86 10.29
CA GLY A 42 -4.13 -3.19 10.96
C GLY A 42 -2.96 -3.38 9.99
N GLN A 43 -3.22 -3.95 8.81
CA GLN A 43 -2.18 -4.10 7.78
C GLN A 43 -1.86 -2.78 7.07
N ALA A 44 -2.86 -1.91 6.92
CA ALA A 44 -2.72 -0.65 6.20
C ALA A 44 -2.00 0.43 7.02
N GLU A 45 -1.86 0.26 8.34
CA GLU A 45 -1.39 1.30 9.25
C GLU A 45 0.08 1.69 9.00
N CYS A 46 0.30 2.97 8.68
CA CYS A 46 1.63 3.53 8.53
C CYS A 46 1.98 4.46 9.70
N THR A 47 3.16 4.27 10.28
CA THR A 47 3.68 5.08 11.39
C THR A 47 4.36 6.38 10.93
N HIS A 48 4.65 6.52 9.63
CA HIS A 48 5.34 7.70 9.11
C HIS A 48 4.46 8.96 9.23
N PRO A 49 4.97 10.09 9.73
CA PRO A 49 4.19 11.30 9.97
C PRO A 49 3.61 11.93 8.69
N ASP A 50 4.29 11.75 7.55
CA ASP A 50 3.87 12.29 6.25
C ASP A 50 2.99 11.35 5.43
N ALA A 51 2.74 10.12 5.92
CA ALA A 51 1.84 9.22 5.24
C ALA A 51 0.41 9.79 5.22
N PRO A 52 -0.38 9.56 4.15
CA PRO A 52 -1.71 10.14 4.03
C PRO A 52 -2.64 9.61 5.12
N GLN A 53 -3.52 10.48 5.59
CA GLN A 53 -4.64 10.04 6.41
C GLN A 53 -5.61 9.21 5.58
N VAL A 54 -6.19 8.18 6.21
CA VAL A 54 -7.27 7.42 5.59
C VAL A 54 -8.48 8.34 5.39
N PRO A 55 -9.02 8.48 4.17
CA PRO A 55 -10.23 9.24 3.93
C PRO A 55 -11.39 8.77 4.84
N PRO A 56 -12.22 9.66 5.39
CA PRO A 56 -13.27 9.27 6.34
C PRO A 56 -14.21 8.19 5.82
N GLN A 57 -14.59 8.26 4.54
CA GLN A 57 -15.46 7.27 3.89
C GLN A 57 -14.80 5.89 3.79
N GLU A 58 -13.52 5.86 3.47
CA GLU A 58 -12.73 4.62 3.38
C GLU A 58 -12.53 4.00 4.77
N LYS A 59 -12.21 4.84 5.75
CA LYS A 59 -12.06 4.44 7.15
C LYS A 59 -13.35 3.83 7.70
N PHE A 60 -14.51 4.44 7.43
CA PHE A 60 -15.80 3.94 7.86
C PHE A 60 -16.12 2.57 7.26
N ARG A 61 -15.86 2.38 5.95
CA ARG A 61 -16.00 1.08 5.30
C ARG A 61 -15.09 0.02 5.91
N ALA A 62 -13.82 0.36 6.17
CA ALA A 62 -12.86 -0.56 6.78
C ALA A 62 -13.24 -0.96 8.21
N MET A 63 -13.83 -0.04 8.99
CA MET A 63 -14.37 -0.36 10.33
C MET A 63 -15.54 -1.34 10.29
N MET A 64 -16.32 -1.38 9.20
CA MET A 64 -17.39 -2.36 8.98
C MET A 64 -16.91 -3.64 8.29
N GLY A 65 -15.63 -4.00 8.43
CA GLY A 65 -15.05 -5.20 7.83
C GLY A 65 -14.65 -5.05 6.36
N GLY A 66 -14.71 -3.84 5.81
CA GLY A 66 -14.16 -3.52 4.49
C GLY A 66 -12.63 -3.46 4.47
N THR A 67 -12.09 -3.00 3.35
CA THR A 67 -10.65 -2.89 3.12
C THR A 67 -10.24 -1.49 2.66
N LEU A 68 -8.95 -1.20 2.76
CA LEU A 68 -8.31 0.05 2.37
C LEU A 68 -7.41 -0.18 1.16
N ASP A 69 -7.46 0.77 0.22
CA ASP A 69 -6.57 0.79 -0.93
C ASP A 69 -5.25 1.47 -0.53
N CYS A 70 -4.19 0.68 -0.44
CA CYS A 70 -2.87 1.16 -0.08
C CYS A 70 -1.94 1.27 -1.29
N LEU A 71 -2.43 1.13 -2.53
CA LEU A 71 -1.61 1.31 -3.71
C LEU A 71 -1.37 2.81 -3.96
N ALA A 72 -0.11 3.19 -4.20
CA ALA A 72 0.23 4.56 -4.55
C ALA A 72 -0.33 4.94 -5.94
N SER A 73 -0.68 6.21 -6.15
CA SER A 73 -1.16 6.66 -7.47
C SER A 73 -0.10 6.52 -8.57
N ASP A 74 1.17 6.65 -8.19
CA ASP A 74 2.37 6.51 -9.02
C ASP A 74 3.04 5.14 -8.84
N TYR A 75 2.28 4.10 -8.48
CA TYR A 75 2.84 2.81 -8.05
C TYR A 75 3.85 2.21 -9.03
N ASP A 76 3.65 2.35 -10.35
CA ASP A 76 4.51 1.75 -11.36
C ASP A 76 5.76 2.59 -11.68
N THR A 77 5.77 3.86 -11.28
CA THR A 77 6.78 4.85 -11.68
C THR A 77 7.62 5.35 -10.51
N HIS A 78 7.13 5.24 -9.27
CA HIS A 78 7.78 5.84 -8.10
C HIS A 78 9.25 5.42 -7.90
N PHE A 79 9.55 4.13 -8.05
CA PHE A 79 10.91 3.59 -7.85
C PHE A 79 11.60 3.15 -9.14
N LYS A 80 11.00 3.37 -10.31
CA LYS A 80 11.69 3.11 -11.57
C LYS A 80 12.84 4.12 -11.70
N GLN A 81 14.05 3.67 -11.38
CA GLN A 81 15.26 4.37 -11.81
C GLN A 81 15.31 4.27 -13.34
N GLY A 82 15.38 5.43 -14.00
CA GLY A 82 15.63 5.50 -15.44
C GLY A 82 16.98 4.95 -15.82
#